data_AF-A0A7S4KUJ9-F1
#
_entry.id   AF-A0A7S4KUJ9-F1
#
_cell.length_a   1.000
_cell.length_b   1.000
_cell.length_c   1.000
_cell.angle_alpha   90.00
_cell.angle_beta   90.00
_cell.angle_gamma   90.00
#
_symmetry.space_group_name_H-M   'P 1'
#
loop_
_entity.id
_entity.type
_entity.pdbx_description
1 polymer ?
#
loop_
_entity_poly.entity_id
_entity_poly.type
_entity_poly.pdbx_seq_one_letter_code
_entity_poly.pdbx_strand_id
1 'polypeptide(L)'
;KETEKKEKKEEGDGNEPLYPIDSEDYSKSIDAFFKLVIGGLAGKTFTMISSAMTSLTFLLKFHRSVVSVEVCKTLLSASITLLGLESNEIRKSALILIRICVGKMGGEEIMPCLGELMAAILGTDEVKSMPPPPSGSETEGEMDEFSDNELDMEDYGAPSSSYSASSSSFSSSSSASASSCVKYYNSNSVVLIRFILTKLVKKCGFEEVEKRTPQAHKRLIINVRKRIAREEKKNKGAKKG
;
A
#
# COMPACT_ATOMS: atom_id res chain seq x y z
N LYS A 1 15.75 -53.20 53.43
CA LYS A 1 17.00 -52.44 53.23
C LYS A 1 17.29 -52.47 51.75
N GLU A 2 16.94 -51.37 51.09
CA GLU A 2 16.87 -51.22 49.64
C GLU A 2 18.24 -51.32 48.97
N THR A 3 18.24 -51.97 47.82
CA THR A 3 19.33 -52.07 46.85
C THR A 3 19.30 -50.89 45.89
N GLU A 4 20.49 -50.36 45.62
CA GLU A 4 20.81 -49.34 44.62
C GLU A 4 20.18 -49.60 43.25
N LYS A 5 19.72 -48.53 42.59
CA LYS A 5 19.62 -48.47 41.13
C LYS A 5 20.08 -47.11 40.63
N LYS A 6 21.19 -47.12 39.88
CA LYS A 6 21.74 -46.02 39.07
C LYS A 6 20.66 -45.43 38.16
N GLU A 7 20.42 -44.12 38.28
CA GLU A 7 19.83 -43.32 37.21
C GLU A 7 20.93 -42.77 36.29
N LYS A 8 20.74 -43.01 35.00
CA LYS A 8 21.49 -42.39 33.91
C LYS A 8 20.49 -42.15 32.79
N LYS A 9 20.23 -40.88 32.43
CA LYS A 9 19.83 -40.39 31.10
C LYS A 9 19.66 -38.87 31.18
N GLU A 10 20.62 -38.14 30.64
CA GLU A 10 20.71 -37.64 29.25
C GLU A 10 20.15 -36.22 29.18
N GLU A 11 21.07 -35.25 29.33
CA GLU A 11 20.92 -33.88 28.85
C GLU A 11 20.72 -33.92 27.33
N GLY A 12 19.53 -33.57 26.87
CA GLY A 12 19.22 -33.33 25.46
C GLY A 12 19.19 -31.82 25.20
N ASP A 13 20.16 -31.35 24.41
CA ASP A 13 20.32 -29.99 23.93
C ASP A 13 19.06 -29.53 23.16
N GLY A 14 18.37 -28.54 23.70
CA GLY A 14 17.08 -28.05 23.23
C GLY A 14 17.20 -27.08 22.06
N ASN A 15 17.58 -27.56 20.88
CA ASN A 15 17.47 -26.78 19.65
C ASN A 15 17.27 -27.67 18.41
N GLU A 16 16.19 -28.46 18.41
CA GLU A 16 15.71 -29.11 17.20
C GLU A 16 14.63 -28.22 16.58
N PRO A 17 14.83 -27.65 15.37
CA PRO A 17 13.75 -26.95 14.68
C PRO A 17 12.64 -27.94 14.35
N LEU A 18 11.56 -27.85 15.11
CA LEU A 18 10.33 -28.60 14.91
C LEU A 18 9.83 -28.28 13.49
N TYR A 19 9.89 -29.29 12.61
CA TYR A 19 9.45 -29.40 11.20
C TYR A 19 10.08 -28.46 10.13
N PRO A 20 10.56 -29.01 9.00
CA PRO A 20 10.74 -28.25 7.76
C PRO A 20 9.34 -27.82 7.28
N ILE A 21 9.08 -26.52 7.20
CA ILE A 21 7.90 -26.05 6.46
C ILE A 21 8.21 -26.25 4.99
N ASP A 22 7.57 -27.26 4.37
CA ASP A 22 7.58 -27.38 2.91
C ASP A 22 7.05 -26.05 2.33
N SER A 23 7.78 -25.50 1.36
CA SER A 23 7.53 -24.17 0.80
C SER A 23 6.10 -24.00 0.25
N GLU A 24 5.48 -25.09 -0.19
CA GLU A 24 4.10 -25.11 -0.67
C GLU A 24 3.05 -24.91 0.45
N ASP A 25 3.28 -25.44 1.65
CA ASP A 25 2.33 -25.35 2.75
C ASP A 25 2.35 -23.97 3.43
N TYR A 26 3.50 -23.29 3.38
CA TYR A 26 3.61 -21.88 3.76
C TYR A 26 2.77 -20.97 2.85
N SER A 27 2.87 -21.15 1.54
CA SER A 27 2.10 -20.35 0.57
C SER A 27 0.60 -20.53 0.75
N LYS A 28 0.13 -21.77 0.92
CA LYS A 28 -1.29 -22.07 1.19
C LYS A 28 -1.77 -21.42 2.50
N SER A 29 -0.93 -21.40 3.53
CA SER A 29 -1.25 -20.77 4.81
C SER A 29 -1.42 -19.25 4.68
N ILE A 30 -0.56 -18.60 3.89
CA ILE A 30 -0.69 -17.16 3.59
C ILE A 30 -1.97 -16.88 2.80
N ASP A 31 -2.28 -17.69 1.78
CA ASP A 31 -3.50 -17.51 0.98
C ASP A 31 -4.77 -17.66 1.84
N ALA A 32 -4.78 -18.62 2.77
CA ALA A 32 -5.86 -18.77 3.74
C ALA A 32 -5.98 -17.53 4.64
N PHE A 33 -4.85 -16.97 5.08
CA PHE A 33 -4.83 -15.74 5.87
C PHE A 33 -5.36 -14.55 5.08
N PHE A 34 -4.94 -14.35 3.83
CA PHE A 34 -5.48 -13.29 2.96
C PHE A 34 -6.99 -13.41 2.79
N LYS A 35 -7.51 -14.61 2.53
CA LYS A 35 -8.95 -14.86 2.41
C LYS A 35 -9.71 -14.52 3.69
N LEU A 36 -9.14 -14.87 4.85
CA LEU A 36 -9.72 -14.52 6.15
C LEU A 36 -9.79 -13.01 6.35
N VAL A 37 -8.72 -12.28 6.05
CA VAL A 37 -8.70 -10.81 6.21
C VAL A 37 -9.61 -10.12 5.18
N ILE A 38 -9.71 -10.63 3.95
CA ILE A 38 -10.68 -10.16 2.94
C ILE A 38 -12.11 -10.31 3.47
N GLY A 39 -12.42 -11.41 4.19
CA GLY A 39 -13.71 -11.58 4.86
C GLY A 39 -14.02 -10.46 5.86
N GLY A 40 -13.00 -9.87 6.49
CA GLY A 40 -13.13 -8.71 7.39
C GLY A 40 -13.63 -7.44 6.71
N LEU A 41 -13.53 -7.33 5.38
CA LEU A 41 -14.07 -6.21 4.61
C LEU A 41 -15.61 -6.21 4.56
N ALA A 42 -16.25 -7.37 4.76
CA ALA A 42 -17.71 -7.47 4.89
C ALA A 42 -18.22 -7.03 6.28
N GLY A 43 -17.40 -6.30 7.02
CA GLY A 43 -17.69 -5.86 8.36
C GLY A 43 -18.87 -4.91 8.47
N LYS A 44 -19.50 -4.88 9.65
CA LYS A 44 -20.59 -3.95 9.96
C LYS A 44 -20.11 -2.61 10.51
N THR A 45 -18.89 -2.57 11.06
CA THR A 45 -18.31 -1.38 11.68
C THR A 45 -17.19 -0.82 10.81
N PHE A 46 -17.13 0.50 10.71
CA PHE A 46 -16.12 1.17 9.90
C PHE A 46 -14.69 0.88 10.39
N THR A 47 -14.49 0.78 11.70
CA THR A 47 -13.19 0.46 12.31
C THR A 47 -12.68 -0.93 11.93
N MET A 48 -13.57 -1.92 11.83
CA MET A 48 -13.21 -3.26 11.41
C MET A 48 -12.81 -3.29 9.94
N ILE A 49 -13.57 -2.61 9.08
CA ILE A 49 -13.26 -2.49 7.65
C ILE A 49 -11.91 -1.78 7.48
N SER A 50 -11.69 -0.61 8.09
CA SER A 50 -10.42 0.15 7.99
C SER A 50 -9.21 -0.66 8.47
N SER A 51 -9.37 -1.41 9.57
CA SER A 51 -8.30 -2.27 10.11
C SER A 51 -7.98 -3.43 9.17
N ALA A 52 -9.01 -4.05 8.58
CA ALA A 52 -8.84 -5.10 7.58
C ALA A 52 -8.14 -4.58 6.31
N MET A 53 -8.55 -3.43 5.78
CA MET A 53 -7.90 -2.79 4.62
C MET A 53 -6.43 -2.46 4.89
N THR A 54 -6.15 -1.92 6.08
CA THR A 54 -4.79 -1.59 6.50
C THR A 54 -3.94 -2.84 6.65
N SER A 55 -4.47 -3.91 7.25
CA SER A 55 -3.80 -5.21 7.34
C SER A 55 -3.48 -5.80 5.97
N LEU A 56 -4.45 -5.81 5.04
CA LEU A 56 -4.25 -6.24 3.66
C LEU A 56 -3.15 -5.45 2.96
N THR A 57 -3.11 -4.14 3.19
CA THR A 57 -2.06 -3.28 2.62
C THR A 57 -0.67 -3.75 3.06
N PHE A 58 -0.48 -4.05 4.35
CA PHE A 58 0.81 -4.53 4.85
C PHE A 58 1.16 -5.92 4.29
N LEU A 59 0.18 -6.82 4.21
CA LEU A 59 0.40 -8.15 3.63
C LEU A 59 0.83 -8.05 2.16
N LEU A 60 0.16 -7.21 1.36
CA LEU A 60 0.53 -6.97 -0.04
C LEU A 60 1.92 -6.35 -0.20
N LYS A 61 2.35 -5.52 0.76
CA LYS A 61 3.69 -4.91 0.75
C LYS A 61 4.76 -5.94 1.10
N PHE A 62 4.53 -6.74 2.14
CA PHE A 62 5.49 -7.72 2.64
C PHE A 62 5.66 -8.92 1.69
N HIS A 63 4.55 -9.49 1.20
CA HIS A 63 4.58 -10.65 0.32
C HIS A 63 4.54 -10.26 -1.17
N ARG A 64 5.59 -9.58 -1.65
CA ARG A 64 5.58 -9.01 -3.02
C ARG A 64 5.54 -10.03 -4.15
N SER A 65 6.18 -11.17 -3.99
CA SER A 65 6.31 -12.21 -5.04
C SER A 65 5.23 -13.28 -4.99
N VAL A 66 4.56 -13.43 -3.85
CA VAL A 66 3.61 -14.54 -3.61
C VAL A 66 2.17 -14.15 -3.98
N VAL A 67 1.84 -12.86 -3.94
CA VAL A 67 0.47 -12.42 -4.19
C VAL A 67 0.16 -12.38 -5.68
N SER A 68 -0.88 -13.13 -6.07
CA SER A 68 -1.36 -13.14 -7.45
C SER A 68 -2.10 -11.83 -7.82
N VAL A 69 -2.04 -11.51 -9.12
CA VAL A 69 -2.70 -10.34 -9.71
C VAL A 69 -4.21 -10.36 -9.48
N GLU A 70 -4.83 -11.55 -9.48
CA GLU A 70 -6.27 -11.76 -9.28
C GLU A 70 -6.72 -11.27 -7.89
N VAL A 71 -5.90 -11.49 -6.86
CA VAL A 71 -6.15 -10.96 -5.52
C VAL A 71 -6.09 -9.43 -5.56
N CYS A 72 -5.10 -8.84 -6.23
CA CYS A 72 -5.02 -7.38 -6.40
C CYS A 72 -6.24 -6.80 -7.14
N LYS A 73 -6.74 -7.48 -8.18
CA LYS A 73 -7.97 -7.06 -8.89
C LYS A 73 -9.20 -7.09 -7.99
N THR A 74 -9.35 -8.16 -7.21
CA THR A 74 -10.46 -8.30 -6.25
C THR A 74 -10.42 -7.21 -5.19
N LEU A 75 -9.23 -6.97 -4.62
CA LEU A 75 -9.01 -5.92 -3.62
C LEU A 75 -9.20 -4.52 -4.19
N LEU A 76 -8.79 -4.28 -5.44
CA LEU A 76 -8.99 -3.00 -6.12
C LEU A 76 -10.48 -2.72 -6.32
N SER A 77 -11.24 -3.70 -6.80
CA SER A 77 -12.71 -3.59 -6.94
C SER A 77 -13.39 -3.32 -5.60
N ALA A 78 -13.07 -4.09 -4.55
CA ALA A 78 -13.61 -3.86 -3.21
C ALA A 78 -13.24 -2.47 -2.67
N SER A 79 -12.01 -2.00 -2.91
CA SER A 79 -11.57 -0.67 -2.48
C SER A 79 -12.34 0.44 -3.19
N ILE A 80 -12.59 0.32 -4.50
CA ILE A 80 -13.39 1.26 -5.27
C ILE A 80 -14.80 1.38 -4.67
N THR A 81 -15.44 0.26 -4.31
CA THR A 81 -16.75 0.28 -3.64
C THR A 81 -16.69 0.95 -2.28
N LEU A 82 -15.68 0.63 -1.46
CA LEU A 82 -15.51 1.17 -0.11
C LEU A 82 -15.19 2.67 -0.10
N LEU A 83 -14.57 3.20 -1.15
CA LEU A 83 -14.32 4.64 -1.33
C LEU A 83 -15.61 5.47 -1.42
N GLY A 84 -16.70 4.85 -1.87
CA GLY A 84 -18.03 5.48 -1.95
C GLY A 84 -18.73 5.64 -0.60
N LEU A 85 -18.18 5.09 0.49
CA LEU A 85 -18.75 5.24 1.82
C LEU A 85 -18.46 6.65 2.40
N GLU A 86 -19.33 7.12 3.28
CA GLU A 86 -19.25 8.46 3.88
C GLU A 86 -18.11 8.62 4.91
N SER A 87 -17.50 7.50 5.36
CA SER A 87 -16.44 7.54 6.36
C SER A 87 -15.09 7.92 5.74
N ASN A 88 -14.55 9.07 6.17
CA ASN A 88 -13.20 9.51 5.80
C ASN A 88 -12.10 8.51 6.24
N GLU A 89 -12.35 7.73 7.30
CA GLU A 89 -11.43 6.68 7.77
C GLU A 89 -11.32 5.54 6.74
N ILE A 90 -12.46 5.12 6.21
CA ILE A 90 -12.52 4.10 5.16
C ILE A 90 -11.95 4.65 3.85
N ARG A 91 -12.30 5.88 3.48
CA ARG A 91 -11.79 6.53 2.27
C ARG A 91 -10.26 6.58 2.26
N LYS A 92 -9.64 6.93 3.40
CA LYS A 92 -8.17 6.94 3.54
C LYS A 92 -7.57 5.54 3.42
N SER A 93 -8.09 4.57 4.17
CA SER A 93 -7.59 3.18 4.11
C SER A 93 -7.80 2.54 2.72
N ALA A 94 -8.86 2.91 2.00
CA ALA A 94 -9.11 2.51 0.63
C ALA A 94 -8.12 3.12 -0.37
N LEU A 95 -7.86 4.43 -0.30
CA LEU A 95 -6.84 5.08 -1.14
C LEU A 95 -5.45 4.47 -0.94
N ILE A 96 -5.13 4.15 0.31
CA ILE A 96 -3.92 3.45 0.73
C ILE A 96 -3.81 2.08 0.03
N LEU A 97 -4.87 1.27 0.06
CA LEU A 97 -4.89 -0.06 -0.54
C LEU A 97 -4.82 0.02 -2.08
N ILE A 98 -5.56 0.95 -2.69
CA ILE A 98 -5.52 1.23 -4.14
C ILE A 98 -4.11 1.58 -4.59
N ARG A 99 -3.41 2.46 -3.85
CA ARG A 99 -2.03 2.84 -4.16
C ARG A 99 -1.13 1.62 -4.29
N ILE A 100 -1.26 0.64 -3.39
CA ILE A 100 -0.44 -0.57 -3.44
C ILE A 100 -0.87 -1.47 -4.59
N CYS A 101 -2.17 -1.67 -4.82
CA CYS A 101 -2.68 -2.49 -5.93
C CYS A 101 -2.22 -1.95 -7.30
N VAL A 102 -2.39 -0.65 -7.55
CA VAL A 102 -1.93 0.03 -8.78
C VAL A 102 -0.41 -0.06 -8.94
N GLY A 103 0.34 -0.05 -7.83
CA GLY A 103 1.78 -0.26 -7.85
C GLY A 103 2.17 -1.63 -8.39
N LYS A 104 1.45 -2.67 -7.95
CA LYS A 104 1.72 -4.09 -8.29
C LYS A 104 1.25 -4.48 -9.68
N MET A 105 0.10 -3.96 -10.11
CA MET A 105 -0.54 -4.35 -11.38
C MET A 105 0.12 -3.71 -12.60
N GLY A 106 0.08 -4.39 -13.75
CA GLY A 106 0.55 -3.86 -15.04
C GLY A 106 -0.40 -2.82 -15.64
N GLY A 107 0.04 -2.10 -16.68
CA GLY A 107 -0.83 -1.20 -17.43
C GLY A 107 -2.02 -1.92 -18.08
N GLU A 108 -1.79 -3.13 -18.60
CA GLU A 108 -2.82 -3.97 -19.25
C GLU A 108 -3.98 -4.33 -18.32
N GLU A 109 -3.68 -4.55 -17.04
CA GLU A 109 -4.68 -4.95 -16.04
C GLU A 109 -5.45 -3.75 -15.49
N ILE A 110 -4.83 -2.57 -15.48
CA ILE A 110 -5.44 -1.34 -14.96
C ILE A 110 -6.37 -0.72 -16.00
N MET A 111 -6.04 -0.82 -17.29
CA MET A 111 -6.80 -0.21 -18.39
C MET A 111 -8.32 -0.51 -18.37
N PRO A 112 -8.79 -1.75 -18.12
CA PRO A 112 -10.22 -2.07 -18.04
C PRO A 112 -10.93 -1.33 -16.89
N CYS A 113 -10.27 -1.22 -15.73
CA CYS A 113 -10.84 -0.61 -14.53
C CYS A 113 -10.55 0.90 -14.40
N LEU A 114 -9.79 1.48 -15.34
CA LEU A 114 -9.33 2.87 -15.26
C LEU A 114 -10.48 3.86 -15.15
N GLY A 115 -11.59 3.62 -15.85
CA GLY A 115 -12.78 4.48 -15.79
C GLY A 115 -13.40 4.54 -14.40
N GLU A 116 -13.65 3.38 -13.80
CA GLU A 116 -14.22 3.27 -12.45
C GLU A 116 -13.28 3.83 -11.39
N LEU A 117 -11.98 3.55 -11.53
CA LEU A 117 -10.96 4.04 -10.62
C LEU A 117 -10.86 5.58 -10.64
N MET A 118 -10.87 6.18 -11.83
CA MET A 118 -10.83 7.64 -11.99
C MET A 118 -12.09 8.30 -11.42
N ALA A 119 -13.26 7.71 -11.68
CA ALA A 119 -14.51 8.20 -11.12
C ALA A 119 -14.52 8.12 -9.58
N ALA A 120 -14.06 7.01 -9.00
CA ALA A 120 -14.02 6.81 -7.56
C ALA A 120 -13.04 7.76 -6.87
N ILE A 121 -11.85 7.97 -7.43
CA ILE A 121 -10.84 8.85 -6.84
C ILE A 121 -11.27 10.33 -6.92
N LEU A 122 -11.74 10.76 -8.10
CA LEU A 122 -12.11 12.16 -8.33
C LEU A 122 -13.49 12.52 -7.77
N GLY A 123 -14.35 11.53 -7.52
CA GLY A 123 -15.66 11.72 -6.90
C GLY A 123 -15.62 11.99 -5.39
N THR A 124 -14.46 11.84 -4.75
CA THR A 124 -14.32 12.13 -3.31
C THR A 124 -14.42 13.63 -3.02
N ASP A 125 -15.09 13.99 -1.91
CA ASP A 125 -15.41 15.37 -1.54
C ASP A 125 -14.20 16.32 -1.48
N GLU A 126 -13.01 15.77 -1.22
CA GLU A 126 -11.75 16.53 -1.15
C GLU A 126 -11.29 17.11 -2.48
N VAL A 127 -11.64 16.47 -3.60
CA VAL A 127 -11.24 16.98 -4.94
C VAL A 127 -12.24 18.05 -5.41
N LYS A 128 -13.47 18.01 -4.90
CA LYS A 128 -14.55 18.97 -5.21
C LYS A 128 -14.29 20.36 -4.64
N SER A 129 -13.49 20.47 -3.57
CA SER A 129 -13.12 21.72 -2.92
C SER A 129 -11.84 22.38 -3.46
N MET A 130 -11.18 21.81 -4.48
CA MET A 130 -10.03 22.47 -5.09
C MET A 130 -10.53 23.66 -5.92
N PRO A 131 -10.21 24.92 -5.53
CA PRO A 131 -10.70 26.08 -6.27
C PRO A 131 -10.18 26.02 -7.71
N PRO A 132 -11.00 26.35 -8.72
CA PRO A 132 -10.50 26.48 -10.08
C PRO A 132 -9.41 27.55 -10.07
N PRO A 133 -8.17 27.25 -10.52
CA PRO A 133 -7.16 28.28 -10.72
C PRO A 133 -7.71 29.49 -11.47
N PRO A 134 -7.30 30.71 -11.09
CA PRO A 134 -7.73 31.91 -11.78
C PRO A 134 -7.48 31.75 -13.28
N SER A 135 -8.53 31.97 -14.07
CA SER A 135 -8.46 31.95 -15.52
C SER A 135 -7.66 33.17 -15.98
N GLY A 136 -6.36 32.99 -16.15
CA GLY A 136 -5.49 33.96 -16.78
C GLY A 136 -4.29 34.33 -15.92
N SER A 137 -3.17 33.65 -16.17
CA SER A 137 -1.85 34.24 -16.39
C SER A 137 -0.84 33.12 -16.31
N GLU A 138 -0.08 32.95 -17.38
CA GLU A 138 1.19 32.26 -17.35
C GLU A 138 2.12 33.04 -16.42
N THR A 139 2.22 32.64 -15.17
CA THR A 139 3.29 33.08 -14.28
C THR A 139 4.04 31.84 -13.83
N GLU A 140 5.11 31.59 -14.56
CA GLU A 140 6.22 30.78 -14.10
C GLU A 140 6.73 31.37 -12.78
N GLY A 141 6.72 30.57 -11.72
CA GLY A 141 7.33 30.94 -10.44
C GLY A 141 6.36 30.96 -9.29
N GLU A 142 6.14 29.79 -8.68
CA GLU A 142 6.41 29.67 -7.25
C GLU A 142 6.75 28.21 -6.94
N MET A 143 7.92 28.03 -6.34
CA MET A 143 8.48 26.74 -5.97
C MET A 143 7.81 26.26 -4.69
N ASP A 144 6.77 25.43 -4.81
CA ASP A 144 6.43 24.51 -3.72
C ASP A 144 7.50 23.41 -3.67
N GLU A 145 8.59 23.72 -2.98
CA GLU A 145 9.44 22.72 -2.33
C GLU A 145 8.60 22.03 -1.24
N PHE A 146 7.96 20.92 -1.62
CA PHE A 146 7.62 19.88 -0.67
C PHE A 146 8.31 18.60 -1.14
N SER A 147 9.29 18.16 -0.36
CA SER A 147 10.14 17.03 -0.67
C SER A 147 9.35 15.72 -0.63
N ASP A 148 8.84 15.28 -1.78
CA ASP A 148 8.32 13.91 -1.97
C ASP A 148 9.47 12.89 -2.09
N ASN A 149 10.50 12.98 -1.24
CA ASN A 149 11.64 12.06 -1.24
C ASN A 149 11.51 10.89 -0.24
N GLU A 150 10.38 10.74 0.45
CA GLU A 150 10.23 9.69 1.50
C GLU A 150 9.21 8.60 1.14
N LEU A 151 9.06 8.23 -0.14
CA LEU A 151 8.21 7.07 -0.50
C LEU A 151 8.71 6.19 -1.66
N ASP A 152 9.98 6.36 -2.10
CA ASP A 152 10.68 5.33 -2.87
C ASP A 152 11.39 4.39 -1.89
N MET A 153 10.57 3.52 -1.29
CA MET A 153 11.04 2.37 -0.53
C MET A 153 11.33 1.24 -1.54
N GLU A 154 12.43 1.36 -2.29
CA GLU A 154 13.01 0.26 -3.07
C GLU A 154 14.15 -0.47 -2.35
N ASP A 155 14.42 -0.15 -1.08
CA ASP A 155 15.42 -0.87 -0.27
C ASP A 155 14.77 -1.51 0.96
N TYR A 156 14.02 -2.59 0.74
CA TYR A 156 13.77 -3.59 1.78
C TYR A 156 14.72 -4.76 1.51
N GLY A 157 15.92 -4.71 2.11
CA GLY A 157 16.67 -5.93 2.38
C GLY A 157 15.76 -6.92 3.10
N ALA A 158 15.69 -8.14 2.59
CA ALA A 158 14.91 -9.21 3.20
C ALA A 158 15.32 -9.38 4.68
N PRO A 159 14.39 -9.38 5.64
CA PRO A 159 14.76 -9.73 7.00
C PRO A 159 15.21 -11.19 7.02
N SER A 160 16.48 -11.41 7.34
CA SER A 160 17.00 -12.74 7.63
C SER A 160 16.17 -13.37 8.74
N SER A 161 15.67 -14.56 8.45
CA SER A 161 14.87 -15.42 9.31
C SER A 161 15.45 -15.54 10.73
N SER A 162 14.73 -14.98 11.71
CA SER A 162 14.62 -15.56 13.05
C SER A 162 13.45 -14.92 13.80
N TYR A 163 12.27 -15.53 13.73
CA TYR A 163 11.15 -15.23 14.62
C TYR A 163 11.32 -16.04 15.91
N SER A 164 11.65 -15.39 17.02
CA SER A 164 11.41 -15.93 18.35
C SER A 164 10.18 -15.24 18.94
N ALA A 165 9.07 -15.96 19.00
CA ALA A 165 7.86 -15.51 19.68
C ALA A 165 7.92 -15.95 21.14
N SER A 166 8.07 -14.98 22.05
CA SER A 166 7.75 -15.17 23.46
C SER A 166 6.83 -14.05 23.92
N SER A 167 5.66 -14.47 24.38
CA SER A 167 4.59 -13.65 24.94
C SER A 167 5.04 -13.03 26.26
N SER A 168 5.41 -11.75 26.25
CA SER A 168 5.45 -10.95 27.47
C SER A 168 5.32 -9.48 27.15
N SER A 169 4.33 -8.84 27.79
CA SER A 169 4.31 -7.44 28.21
C SER A 169 4.80 -6.40 27.20
N PHE A 170 3.85 -5.64 26.66
CA PHE A 170 4.06 -4.46 25.83
C PHE A 170 4.83 -3.37 26.60
N SER A 171 6.16 -3.53 26.71
CA SER A 171 7.07 -2.47 27.13
C SER A 171 7.69 -1.86 25.89
N SER A 172 7.35 -0.60 25.66
CA SER A 172 7.77 0.27 24.58
C SER A 172 9.29 0.25 24.35
N SER A 173 9.75 -0.52 23.36
CA SER A 173 11.08 -0.37 22.73
C SER A 173 11.16 -1.14 21.42
N SER A 174 10.54 -0.61 20.35
CA SER A 174 10.94 -0.87 18.95
C SER A 174 10.23 0.09 17.98
N SER A 175 10.74 1.32 17.81
CA SER A 175 9.98 2.46 17.25
C SER A 175 10.23 2.80 15.77
N ALA A 176 10.85 1.93 14.96
CA ALA A 176 10.97 2.19 13.51
C ALA A 176 9.74 1.70 12.70
N SER A 177 9.25 0.49 13.02
CA SER A 177 8.13 -0.13 12.30
C SER A 177 6.78 0.53 12.66
N ALA A 178 6.56 0.83 13.94
CA ALA A 178 5.36 1.52 14.41
C ALA A 178 5.30 3.01 13.97
N SER A 179 6.43 3.69 13.83
CA SER A 179 6.45 5.08 13.31
C SER A 179 6.09 5.14 11.82
N SER A 180 6.50 4.14 11.05
CA SER A 180 6.21 4.06 9.61
C SER A 180 4.73 3.78 9.33
N CYS A 181 4.06 2.97 10.17
CA CYS A 181 2.64 2.70 10.01
C CYS A 181 1.77 3.92 10.36
N VAL A 182 2.15 4.70 11.38
CA VAL A 182 1.44 5.93 11.78
C VAL A 182 1.60 7.05 10.74
N LYS A 183 2.79 7.23 10.15
CA LYS A 183 3.00 8.20 9.04
C LYS A 183 2.18 7.84 7.79
N TYR A 184 2.05 6.55 7.51
CA TYR A 184 1.29 6.06 6.36
C TYR A 184 -0.22 6.26 6.53
N TYR A 185 -0.76 6.01 7.72
CA TYR A 185 -2.17 6.25 8.06
C TYR A 185 -2.52 7.76 8.09
N ASN A 186 -1.56 8.61 8.48
CA ASN A 186 -1.73 10.07 8.51
C ASN A 186 -1.42 10.77 7.18
N SER A 187 -1.10 10.03 6.12
CA SER A 187 -0.88 10.62 4.81
C SER A 187 -2.15 11.31 4.32
N ASN A 188 -2.05 12.60 3.99
CA ASN A 188 -3.18 13.35 3.45
C ASN A 188 -3.66 12.70 2.16
N SER A 189 -4.98 12.60 2.01
CA SER A 189 -5.65 11.96 0.88
C SER A 189 -5.25 12.62 -0.44
N VAL A 190 -5.05 13.94 -0.45
CA VAL A 190 -4.50 14.68 -1.60
C VAL A 190 -3.13 14.13 -2.07
N VAL A 191 -2.22 13.80 -1.14
CA VAL A 191 -0.90 13.23 -1.47
C VAL A 191 -1.05 11.83 -2.04
N LEU A 192 -1.94 11.02 -1.46
CA LEU A 192 -2.25 9.68 -1.94
C LEU A 192 -2.85 9.72 -3.36
N ILE A 193 -3.83 10.59 -3.59
CA ILE A 193 -4.47 10.81 -4.88
C ILE A 193 -3.44 11.24 -5.93
N ARG A 194 -2.59 12.23 -5.61
CA ARG A 194 -1.51 12.68 -6.49
C ARG A 194 -0.58 11.52 -6.88
N PHE A 195 -0.22 10.66 -5.92
CA PHE A 195 0.62 9.50 -6.19
C PHE A 195 -0.08 8.47 -7.09
N ILE A 196 -1.35 8.14 -6.81
CA ILE A 196 -2.11 7.20 -7.62
C ILE A 196 -2.20 7.71 -9.06
N LEU A 197 -2.59 8.98 -9.26
CA LEU A 197 -2.64 9.61 -10.58
C LEU A 197 -1.28 9.59 -11.29
N THR A 198 -0.20 9.84 -10.54
CA THR A 198 1.17 9.78 -11.07
C THR A 198 1.50 8.38 -11.61
N LYS A 199 1.14 7.31 -10.88
CA LYS A 199 1.34 5.94 -11.34
C LYS A 199 0.41 5.57 -12.50
N LEU A 200 -0.84 6.04 -12.51
CA LEU A 200 -1.77 5.81 -13.61
C LEU A 200 -1.28 6.43 -14.92
N VAL A 201 -0.81 7.69 -14.89
CA VAL A 201 -0.26 8.37 -16.08
C VAL A 201 0.99 7.64 -16.59
N LYS A 202 1.85 7.15 -15.69
CA LYS A 202 3.05 6.38 -16.07
C LYS A 202 2.71 5.01 -16.69
N LYS A 203 1.63 4.35 -16.25
CA LYS A 203 1.27 2.99 -16.70
C LYS A 203 0.30 2.96 -17.90
N CYS A 204 -0.67 3.87 -17.93
CA CYS A 204 -1.77 3.88 -18.91
C CYS A 204 -1.57 4.97 -19.99
N GLY A 205 -0.64 5.89 -19.80
CA GLY A 205 -0.46 7.06 -20.65
C GLY A 205 -1.33 8.25 -20.23
N PHE A 206 -0.92 9.45 -20.64
CA PHE A 206 -1.58 10.69 -20.26
C PHE A 206 -2.95 10.86 -20.93
N GLU A 207 -3.05 10.50 -22.21
CA GLU A 207 -4.25 10.74 -23.03
C GLU A 207 -5.47 9.95 -22.50
N GLU A 208 -5.26 8.69 -22.11
CA GLU A 208 -6.31 7.84 -21.54
C GLU A 208 -6.82 8.34 -20.19
N VAL A 209 -5.91 8.86 -19.36
CA VAL A 209 -6.27 9.45 -18.06
C VAL A 209 -7.01 10.77 -18.26
N GLU A 210 -6.55 11.63 -19.17
CA GLU A 210 -7.18 12.92 -19.45
C GLU A 210 -8.59 12.76 -20.02
N LYS A 211 -8.81 11.80 -20.93
CA LYS A 211 -10.12 11.51 -21.53
C LYS A 211 -11.18 11.14 -20.48
N ARG A 212 -10.77 10.47 -19.40
CA ARG A 212 -11.65 10.00 -18.31
C ARG A 212 -11.77 11.00 -17.17
N THR A 213 -11.09 12.14 -17.25
CA THR A 213 -11.08 13.17 -16.21
C THR A 213 -12.14 14.25 -16.49
N PRO A 214 -13.05 14.56 -15.55
CA PRO A 214 -13.98 15.67 -15.66
C PRO A 214 -13.26 17.02 -15.81
N GLN A 215 -13.91 17.99 -16.45
CA GLN A 215 -13.32 19.32 -16.72
C GLN A 215 -12.75 20.00 -15.46
N ALA A 216 -13.38 19.81 -14.30
CA ALA A 216 -12.95 20.37 -13.02
C ALA A 216 -11.53 19.94 -12.60
N HIS A 217 -11.10 18.72 -12.98
CA HIS A 217 -9.85 18.13 -12.50
C HIS A 217 -8.73 18.08 -13.55
N LYS A 218 -8.97 18.58 -14.77
CA LYS A 218 -7.96 18.60 -15.85
C LYS A 218 -6.66 19.28 -15.45
N ARG A 219 -6.73 20.34 -14.64
CA ARG A 219 -5.54 21.06 -14.16
C ARG A 219 -4.67 20.23 -13.22
N LEU A 220 -5.27 19.37 -12.39
CA LEU A 220 -4.53 18.44 -11.54
C LEU A 220 -3.71 17.46 -12.40
N ILE A 221 -4.32 16.94 -13.47
CA ILE A 221 -3.66 15.99 -14.39
C ILE A 221 -2.49 16.65 -15.13
N ILE A 222 -2.65 17.90 -15.57
CA ILE A 222 -1.55 18.69 -16.18
C ILE A 222 -0.40 18.89 -15.19
N ASN A 223 -0.70 19.23 -13.92
CA ASN A 223 0.32 19.40 -12.88
C ASN A 223 1.06 18.10 -12.57
N VAL A 224 0.34 16.98 -12.52
CA VAL A 224 0.92 15.63 -12.37
C VAL A 224 1.87 15.34 -13.54
N ARG A 225 1.46 15.58 -14.79
CA ARG A 225 2.33 15.41 -15.97
C ARG A 225 3.60 16.26 -15.88
N LYS A 226 3.46 17.54 -15.53
CA LYS A 226 4.61 18.45 -15.35
C LYS A 226 5.55 17.96 -14.25
N ARG A 227 5.03 17.47 -13.13
CA ARG A 227 5.84 16.88 -12.03
C ARG A 227 6.61 15.66 -12.51
N ILE A 228 5.95 14.72 -13.19
CA ILE A 228 6.60 13.52 -13.75
C ILE A 228 7.78 13.91 -14.65
N ALA A 229 7.58 14.85 -15.57
CA ALA A 229 8.63 15.30 -16.49
C ALA A 229 9.82 15.95 -15.77
N ARG A 230 9.60 16.64 -14.64
CA ARG A 230 10.66 17.23 -13.81
C ARG A 230 11.44 16.16 -13.05
N GLU A 231 10.75 15.19 -12.45
CA GLU A 231 11.35 14.05 -11.75
C GLU A 231 12.26 13.23 -12.69
N GLU A 232 11.81 12.97 -13.91
CA GLU A 232 12.61 12.26 -14.92
C GLU A 232 13.87 13.03 -15.33
N LYS A 233 13.80 14.36 -15.43
CA LYS A 233 14.98 15.20 -15.71
C LYS A 233 15.99 15.17 -14.56
N LYS A 234 15.53 15.24 -13.30
CA LYS A 234 16.38 15.12 -12.11
C LYS A 234 17.08 13.75 -12.04
N ASN A 235 16.34 12.67 -12.29
CA ASN A 235 16.90 11.31 -12.22
C ASN A 235 17.91 11.03 -13.36
N LYS A 236 17.74 11.65 -14.53
CA LYS A 236 18.73 11.61 -15.62
C LYS A 236 20.02 12.37 -15.31
N GLY A 237 19.96 13.42 -14.50
CA GLY A 237 21.13 14.16 -14.03
C GLY A 237 21.91 13.40 -12.96
N ALA A 238 21.21 12.73 -12.03
CA ALA A 238 21.83 11.96 -10.95
C ALA A 238 22.53 10.66 -11.41
N LYS A 239 22.08 10.05 -12.52
CA LYS A 239 22.72 8.84 -13.09
C LYS A 239 23.93 9.12 -13.98
N LYS A 240 24.26 10.39 -14.23
CA LYS A 240 25.36 10.81 -15.11
C LYS A 240 26.55 11.44 -14.37
N GLY A 241 26.50 11.53 -13.04
CA GLY A 241 27.61 11.91 -12.18
C GLY A 241 28.09 10.71 -11.38
#